data_AF-A0A971L9X0-F1
#
_entry.id   AF-A0A971L9X0-F1
#
_cell.length_a   1.000
_cell.length_b   1.000
_cell.length_c   1.000
_cell.angle_alpha   90.00
_cell.angle_beta   90.00
_cell.angle_gamma   90.00
#
_symmetry.space_group_name_H-M   'P 1'
#
loop_
_entity.id
_entity.type
_entity.pdbx_description
1 polymer ?
#
loop_
_entity_poly.entity_id
_entity_poly.type
_entity_poly.pdbx_seq_one_letter_code
_entity_poly.pdbx_strand_id
1 'polypeptide(L)'
;SAKNMAVIADVLSYWGEYLLAGVGYADAIYIIIPVHGQLYMMRGAAFSYYEFLHPSRLSDPEWYEMLKKYKIEEKRPKWYQHYIDTEKEEIPVPADPYDSGC
;
A
#
# COMPACT_ATOMS: atom_id res chain seq x y z
N SER A 1 11.19 19.18 -0.19
CA SER A 1 11.09 17.90 -0.91
C SER A 1 10.38 16.92 0.00
N ALA A 2 9.28 16.31 -0.44
CA ALA A 2 8.58 15.31 0.37
C ALA A 2 9.53 14.11 0.60
N LYS A 3 9.76 13.75 1.86
CA LYS A 3 10.47 12.51 2.20
C LYS A 3 9.62 11.36 1.68
N ASN A 4 10.23 10.47 0.89
CA ASN A 4 9.58 9.23 0.47
C ASN A 4 9.29 8.37 1.72
N MET A 5 8.12 7.73 1.75
CA MET A 5 7.72 6.82 2.84
C MET A 5 8.29 5.41 2.68
N ALA A 6 8.93 5.11 1.55
CA ALA A 6 9.47 3.80 1.28
C ALA A 6 10.59 3.44 2.26
N VAL A 7 10.37 2.40 3.06
CA VAL A 7 11.34 1.82 3.98
C VAL A 7 11.23 0.30 3.94
N ILE A 8 12.34 -0.39 4.20
CA ILE A 8 12.42 -1.85 4.17
C ILE A 8 13.28 -2.38 5.33
N ALA A 9 12.96 -3.58 5.81
CA ALA A 9 13.75 -4.26 6.82
C ALA A 9 13.86 -5.76 6.52
N ASP A 10 14.98 -6.38 6.88
CA ASP A 10 15.06 -7.83 7.02
C ASP A 10 14.50 -8.27 8.36
N VAL A 11 13.48 -9.14 8.34
CA VAL A 11 12.79 -9.62 9.54
C VAL A 11 13.19 -11.05 9.92
N LEU A 12 13.75 -11.81 8.97
CA LEU A 12 14.29 -13.16 9.20
C LEU A 12 15.47 -13.42 8.24
N SER A 13 16.48 -14.14 8.72
CA SER A 13 17.57 -14.68 7.91
C SER A 13 17.57 -16.22 8.01
N TYR A 14 17.47 -16.91 6.88
CA TYR A 14 17.41 -18.38 6.83
C TYR A 14 18.12 -18.92 5.58
N TRP A 15 19.17 -19.73 5.76
CA TRP A 15 19.88 -20.43 4.68
C TRP A 15 20.31 -19.59 3.47
N GLY A 16 20.81 -18.38 3.71
CA GLY A 16 21.28 -17.50 2.64
C GLY A 16 20.17 -16.69 1.95
N GLU A 17 18.94 -16.77 2.45
CA GLU A 17 17.84 -15.89 2.07
C GLU A 17 17.42 -14.99 3.24
N TYR A 18 16.88 -13.83 2.89
CA TYR A 18 16.35 -12.84 3.82
C TYR A 18 14.86 -12.66 3.53
N LEU A 19 14.03 -12.77 4.56
CA LEU A 19 12.65 -12.31 4.50
C LEU A 19 12.66 -10.81 4.69
N LEU A 20 12.29 -10.08 3.64
CA LEU A 20 12.19 -8.63 3.66
C LEU A 20 10.73 -8.23 3.80
N ALA A 21 10.48 -7.24 4.68
CA ALA A 21 9.19 -6.59 4.82
C ALA A 21 9.36 -5.08 4.63
N GLY A 22 8.48 -4.46 3.85
CA GLY A 22 8.60 -3.05 3.52
C GLY A 22 7.29 -2.38 3.15
N VAL A 23 7.33 -1.05 3.16
CA VAL A 23 6.25 -0.18 2.68
C VAL A 23 6.75 0.67 1.52
N GLY A 24 5.87 1.11 0.64
CA GLY A 24 6.23 1.89 -0.55
C GLY A 24 5.38 3.15 -0.72
N TYR A 25 4.95 3.41 -1.95
CA TYR A 25 3.97 4.47 -2.24
C TYR A 25 2.65 4.21 -1.48
N ALA A 26 1.94 5.26 -1.11
CA ALA A 26 0.64 5.10 -0.44
C ALA A 26 -0.35 4.40 -1.37
N ASP A 27 -1.05 3.41 -0.83
CA ASP A 27 -2.26 2.88 -1.45
C ASP A 27 -3.45 3.76 -1.07
N ALA A 28 -4.46 3.80 -1.95
CA ALA A 28 -5.75 4.36 -1.59
C ALA A 28 -6.54 3.33 -0.78
N ILE A 29 -7.07 3.74 0.37
CA ILE A 29 -8.04 2.96 1.14
C ILE A 29 -9.41 3.60 1.01
N TYR A 30 -10.43 2.76 0.80
CA TYR A 30 -11.82 3.15 0.74
C TYR A 30 -12.57 2.54 1.90
N ILE A 31 -13.30 3.35 2.66
CA ILE A 31 -14.10 2.89 3.80
C ILE A 31 -15.54 3.38 3.65
N ILE A 32 -16.49 2.57 4.09
CA ILE A 32 -17.89 2.94 4.19
C ILE A 32 -18.21 3.15 5.67
N ILE A 33 -18.67 4.35 6.04
CA ILE A 33 -19.01 4.68 7.43
C ILE A 33 -20.47 5.16 7.56
N PRO A 34 -21.16 4.81 8.65
CA PRO A 34 -22.48 5.35 8.94
C PRO A 34 -22.38 6.72 9.62
N VAL A 35 -23.06 7.73 9.08
CA VAL A 35 -23.22 9.06 9.69
C VAL A 35 -24.71 9.43 9.64
N HIS A 36 -25.32 9.73 10.79
CA HIS A 36 -26.75 10.06 10.91
C HIS A 36 -27.72 9.08 10.19
N GLY A 37 -27.40 7.79 10.19
CA GLY A 37 -28.23 6.75 9.56
C GLY A 37 -28.04 6.61 8.04
N GLN A 38 -27.13 7.37 7.44
CA GLN A 38 -26.74 7.25 6.03
C GLN A 38 -25.32 6.69 5.89
N LEU A 39 -25.04 5.95 4.82
CA LEU A 39 -23.71 5.40 4.53
C LEU A 39 -22.93 6.36 3.63
N TYR A 40 -21.69 6.63 4.00
CA TYR A 40 -20.77 7.49 3.26
C TYR A 40 -19.51 6.73 2.88
N MET A 41 -19.04 6.91 1.65
CA MET A 41 -17.73 6.43 1.22
C MET A 41 -16.67 7.51 1.47
N MET A 42 -15.57 7.12 2.10
CA MET A 42 -14.42 7.98 2.30
C MET A 42 -13.19 7.37 1.64
N ARG A 43 -12.30 8.24 1.15
CA ARG A 43 -11.00 7.87 0.58
C ARG A 43 -9.89 8.41 1.46
N GLY A 44 -8.96 7.54 1.83
CA GLY A 44 -7.76 7.88 2.58
C GLY A 44 -6.49 7.31 1.94
N ALA A 45 -5.38 7.48 2.65
CA ALA A 45 -4.11 6.85 2.34
C ALA A 45 -3.82 5.72 3.33
N ALA A 46 -3.33 4.59 2.83
CA ALA A 46 -2.83 3.48 3.64
C ALA A 46 -1.39 3.16 3.25
N PHE A 47 -0.63 2.58 4.18
CA PHE A 47 0.68 2.01 3.85
C PHE A 47 0.49 0.82 2.92
N SER A 48 1.16 0.85 1.77
CA SER A 48 1.33 -0.35 0.96
C SER A 48 2.22 -1.35 1.70
N TYR A 49 1.98 -2.64 1.50
CA TYR A 49 2.72 -3.69 2.18
C TYR A 49 3.34 -4.69 1.21
N TYR A 50 4.61 -5.02 1.45
CA TYR A 50 5.40 -5.98 0.66
C TYR A 50 6.11 -6.92 1.61
N GLU A 51 6.12 -8.21 1.28
CA GLU A 51 6.76 -9.27 2.06
C GLU A 51 7.23 -10.36 1.10
N PHE A 52 8.56 -10.56 0.99
CA PHE A 52 9.14 -11.49 0.04
C PHE A 52 10.54 -11.96 0.46
N LEU A 53 10.93 -13.14 -0.02
CA LEU A 53 12.29 -13.65 0.10
C LEU A 53 13.21 -12.98 -0.93
N HIS A 54 14.43 -12.63 -0.50
CA HIS A 54 15.44 -12.01 -1.34
C HIS A 54 16.84 -12.57 -0.99
N PRO A 55 17.74 -12.77 -1.98
CA PRO A 55 19.08 -13.32 -1.74
C PRO A 55 20.03 -12.36 -1.00
N SER A 56 19.65 -11.09 -0.86
CA SER A 56 20.45 -10.05 -0.20
C SER A 56 19.57 -9.14 0.65
N ARG A 57 20.14 -8.50 1.67
CA ARG A 57 19.51 -7.35 2.33
C ARG A 57 19.36 -6.18 1.36
N LEU A 58 18.36 -5.33 1.58
CA LEU A 58 18.14 -4.11 0.83
C LEU A 58 18.22 -2.90 1.76
N SER A 59 18.84 -1.82 1.28
CA SER A 59 18.72 -0.50 1.86
C SER A 59 17.47 0.22 1.34
N ASP A 60 16.98 1.24 2.06
CA ASP A 60 15.82 2.03 1.63
C ASP A 60 15.97 2.61 0.20
N PRO A 61 17.14 3.13 -0.24
CA PRO A 61 17.33 3.57 -1.62
C PRO A 61 17.23 2.44 -2.64
N GLU A 62 17.79 1.25 -2.36
CA GLU A 62 17.68 0.09 -3.26
C GLU A 62 16.23 -0.38 -3.38
N TRP A 63 15.52 -0.38 -2.25
CA TRP A 63 14.09 -0.65 -2.22
C TRP A 63 13.29 0.37 -3.04
N TYR A 64 13.62 1.65 -2.91
CA TYR A 64 12.98 2.69 -3.72
C TYR A 64 13.19 2.50 -5.23
N GLU A 65 14.39 2.13 -5.65
CA GLU A 65 14.62 1.81 -7.07
C GLU A 65 13.88 0.54 -7.51
N MET A 66 13.73 -0.44 -6.61
CA MET A 66 12.95 -1.64 -6.86
C MET A 66 11.45 -1.34 -7.03
N LEU A 67 10.90 -0.39 -6.26
CA LEU A 67 9.50 0.07 -6.35
C LEU A 67 9.13 0.65 -7.72
N LYS A 68 10.10 1.12 -8.51
CA LYS A 68 9.86 1.69 -9.85
C LYS A 68 9.73 0.63 -10.95
N LYS A 69 9.97 -0.64 -10.63
CA LYS A 69 9.97 -1.73 -11.63
C LYS A 69 8.56 -2.24 -11.89
N TYR A 70 8.27 -2.55 -13.15
CA TYR A 70 7.07 -3.27 -13.57
C TYR A 70 7.07 -4.66 -12.93
N LYS A 71 6.01 -5.05 -12.21
CA LYS A 71 5.85 -6.29 -11.40
C LYS A 71 6.23 -6.22 -9.92
N ILE A 72 6.40 -5.03 -9.35
CA ILE A 72 6.60 -4.91 -7.90
C ILE A 72 5.41 -5.46 -7.09
N GLU A 73 4.23 -5.46 -7.70
CA GLU A 73 2.98 -6.00 -7.16
C GLU A 73 3.08 -7.50 -6.85
N GLU A 74 3.92 -8.26 -7.58
CA GLU A 74 4.18 -9.68 -7.32
C GLU A 74 4.90 -9.90 -5.96
N LYS A 75 5.48 -8.85 -5.37
CA LYS A 75 6.14 -8.88 -4.06
C LYS A 75 5.19 -8.61 -2.90
N ARG A 76 3.91 -8.36 -3.19
CA ARG A 76 2.84 -8.30 -2.19
C ARG A 76 2.44 -9.72 -1.78
N PRO A 77 2.35 -10.03 -0.48
CA PRO A 77 2.03 -11.39 -0.06
C PRO A 77 0.60 -11.77 -0.47
N LYS A 78 0.38 -13.07 -0.74
CA LYS A 78 -0.91 -13.55 -1.29
C LYS A 78 -2.12 -13.15 -0.45
N TRP A 79 -1.99 -13.18 0.88
CA TRP A 79 -3.06 -12.79 1.78
C TRP A 79 -3.47 -11.32 1.62
N TYR A 80 -2.51 -10.44 1.28
CA TYR A 80 -2.73 -9.02 1.13
C TYR A 80 -3.42 -8.68 -0.22
N GLN A 81 -3.18 -9.50 -1.24
CA GLN A 81 -3.82 -9.36 -2.55
C GLN A 81 -5.36 -9.48 -2.49
N HIS A 82 -5.91 -10.18 -1.50
CA HIS A 82 -7.37 -10.26 -1.30
C HIS A 82 -8.02 -8.93 -0.90
N TYR A 83 -7.23 -7.95 -0.46
CA TYR A 83 -7.72 -6.64 -0.01
C TYR A 83 -7.41 -5.51 -0.99
N ILE A 84 -6.80 -5.83 -2.14
CA ILE A 84 -6.40 -4.85 -3.14
C ILE A 84 -7.26 -5.04 -4.36
N ASP A 85 -7.92 -3.96 -4.77
CA ASP A 85 -8.48 -3.88 -6.11
C ASP A 85 -7.42 -3.30 -7.06
N THR A 86 -7.18 -3.98 -8.17
CA THR A 86 -6.23 -3.54 -9.21
C THR A 86 -6.94 -2.87 -10.38
N GLU A 87 -8.26 -2.99 -10.45
CA GLU A 87 -9.07 -2.28 -11.42
C GLU A 87 -9.23 -0.84 -10.93
N LYS A 88 -8.64 0.09 -11.69
CA LYS A 88 -8.85 1.52 -11.47
C LYS A 88 -10.19 1.91 -12.08
N GLU A 89 -11.28 1.48 -11.46
CA GLU A 89 -12.56 2.12 -11.75
C GLU A 89 -12.53 3.53 -11.15
N GLU A 90 -12.89 4.52 -11.97
CA GLU A 90 -13.15 5.85 -11.43
C GLU A 90 -14.38 5.78 -10.56
N ILE A 91 -14.19 5.91 -9.24
CA ILE A 91 -15.31 6.01 -8.32
C ILE A 91 -16.04 7.31 -8.64
N PRO A 92 -17.34 7.25 -9.01
CA PRO A 92 -18.10 8.45 -9.31
C PRO A 92 -18.15 9.35 -8.08
N VAL A 93 -17.92 10.64 -8.26
CA VAL A 93 -18.11 11.63 -7.20
C VAL A 93 -19.59 11.58 -6.77
N PRO A 94 -19.89 11.46 -5.47
CA PRO A 94 -21.27 11.51 -5.00
C PRO A 94 -21.96 12.79 -5.48
N ALA A 95 -23.24 12.69 -5.85
CA ALA A 95 -24.03 13.85 -6.29
C ALA A 95 -24.10 14.95 -5.22
N ASP A 96 -23.99 14.57 -3.94
CA ASP A 96 -23.88 15.47 -2.78
C ASP A 96 -22.63 15.08 -1.95
N PRO A 97 -21.46 15.68 -2.22
CA PRO A 97 -20.24 15.38 -1.49
C PRO A 97 -20.38 15.77 -0.01
N TYR A 98 -19.98 14.86 0.89
CA TYR A 98 -19.97 15.17 2.32
C TYR A 98 -19.04 16.38 2.60
N ASP A 99 -19.61 17.43 3.19
CA ASP A 99 -18.89 18.61 3.67
C ASP A 99 -18.93 18.63 5.21
N SER A 100 -17.77 18.55 5.84
CA SER A 100 -17.65 18.62 7.30
C SER A 100 -17.80 20.05 7.85
N GLY A 101 -17.89 21.08 6.99
CA GLY A 101 -18.00 22.48 7.39
C GLY A 101 -16.80 23.01 8.19
N CYS A 102 -15.65 22.35 8.07
CA CYS A 102 -14.39 22.67 8.75
C CYS A 102 -13.34 23.16 7.74
#